data_AF-A0A6J7ZFD6-F1
#
_entry.id   AF-A0A6J7ZFD6-F1
#
_cell.length_a   1.000
_cell.length_b   1.000
_cell.length_c   1.000
_cell.angle_alpha   90.00
_cell.angle_beta   90.00
_cell.angle_gamma   90.00
#
_symmetry.space_group_name_H-M   'P 1'
#
loop_
_entity.id
_entity.type
_entity.pdbx_description
1 polymer ?
#
loop_
_entity_poly.entity_id
_entity_poly.type
_entity_poly.pdbx_seq_one_letter_code
_entity_poly.pdbx_strand_id
1 'polypeptide(L)'
;MEYPRKPPEAPRQNRSLQEFSWPLWPVVPIYPYSQRRTLRTEVVPQSIWTFEQVQGILYVVVPIRMTVVKLEQGGLLVYAPVAPTPECLNLIRELIVEYGDVKYIILPTISGVEHKVFVGPFARKFPNAQVFVAPGQWSFPINLPLSWLGFPAKRTHILPQDSRNTPFADEFDYKILGPLALGIGQFAEVVFFHKRSHTLLVTDTIVSIPNTPPAILQIDPYPLLFHAKDHTFHKVENTETTRRRGWQRISLFSFYFRPSVLDTIELGEAVRESWQAPDRSKKAYFGIYPFKWKPNWQETFEALSRNGQLFVAPILQTLILNRAPEETLNWANQVSKWEFNRIIPCHFDSPIMATPEQFRQAFSFLEKNSHYDLLPESEFELLLEINDLLNKFKITPPSKPKV
;
A
#
# COMPACT_ATOMS: atom_id res chain seq x y z
N MET A 1 -54.50 26.89 -1.07
CA MET A 1 -53.56 26.01 -1.80
C MET A 1 -52.39 25.75 -0.87
N GLU A 2 -52.42 24.63 -0.14
CA GLU A 2 -51.29 24.20 0.69
C GLU A 2 -50.27 23.50 -0.21
N TYR A 3 -49.02 23.97 -0.16
CA TYR A 3 -47.91 23.31 -0.83
C TYR A 3 -47.63 21.96 -0.14
N PRO A 4 -47.44 20.87 -0.90
CA PRO A 4 -47.15 19.57 -0.31
C PRO A 4 -45.79 19.60 0.39
N ARG A 5 -45.79 19.26 1.68
CA ARG A 5 -44.56 19.10 2.47
C ARG A 5 -43.74 17.97 1.86
N LYS A 6 -42.47 18.28 1.54
CA LYS A 6 -41.44 17.28 1.18
C LYS A 6 -41.43 16.19 2.26
N PRO A 7 -41.46 14.89 1.89
CA PRO A 7 -41.36 13.82 2.86
C PRO A 7 -40.02 13.92 3.60
N PRO A 8 -39.96 13.55 4.89
CA PRO A 8 -38.75 13.65 5.69
C PRO A 8 -37.64 12.79 5.08
N GLU A 9 -36.46 13.36 4.91
CA GLU A 9 -35.27 12.63 4.48
C GLU A 9 -34.99 11.48 5.45
N ALA A 10 -34.70 10.30 4.91
CA ALA A 10 -34.28 9.15 5.68
C ALA A 10 -33.06 9.48 6.58
N PRO A 11 -32.91 8.84 7.76
CA PRO A 11 -31.88 9.19 8.73
C PRO A 11 -30.46 9.13 8.13
N ARG A 12 -29.64 10.15 8.41
CA ARG A 12 -28.28 10.35 7.87
C ARG A 12 -27.32 9.15 8.03
N GLN A 13 -27.54 8.25 8.99
CA GLN A 13 -26.71 7.05 9.21
C GLN A 13 -26.78 6.01 8.07
N ASN A 14 -27.90 5.88 7.36
CA ASN A 14 -28.00 4.91 6.26
C ASN A 14 -27.34 5.42 4.96
N ARG A 15 -27.23 6.74 4.78
CA ARG A 15 -26.54 7.33 3.62
C ARG A 15 -25.03 7.08 3.69
N SER A 16 -24.42 7.15 4.88
CA SER A 16 -22.97 6.99 5.04
C SER A 16 -22.45 5.57 4.73
N LEU A 17 -23.23 4.51 5.02
CA LEU A 17 -22.80 3.13 4.70
C LEU A 17 -22.83 2.81 3.20
N GLN A 18 -23.69 3.50 2.45
CA GLN A 18 -23.73 3.38 0.99
C GLN A 18 -22.54 4.12 0.35
N GLU A 19 -22.11 5.25 0.92
CA GLU A 19 -21.00 6.06 0.41
C GLU A 19 -19.66 5.32 0.41
N PHE A 20 -19.43 4.42 1.37
CA PHE A 20 -18.18 3.67 1.52
C PHE A 20 -18.26 2.26 0.91
N SER A 21 -19.37 1.93 0.24
CA SER A 21 -19.64 0.57 -0.20
C SER A 21 -18.67 0.08 -1.29
N TRP A 22 -18.03 -1.04 -1.01
CA TRP A 22 -17.20 -1.80 -1.94
C TRP A 22 -17.73 -3.24 -2.09
N PRO A 23 -18.64 -3.52 -3.04
CA PRO A 23 -19.30 -4.83 -3.13
C PRO A 23 -18.38 -5.96 -3.63
N LEU A 24 -17.26 -5.63 -4.28
CA LEU A 24 -16.31 -6.63 -4.82
C LEU A 24 -15.26 -7.06 -3.79
N TRP A 25 -15.44 -6.73 -2.51
CA TRP A 25 -14.56 -7.17 -1.43
C TRP A 25 -14.36 -8.69 -1.32
N PRO A 26 -15.28 -9.59 -1.73
CA PRO A 26 -15.03 -11.02 -1.66
C PRO A 26 -13.89 -11.50 -2.58
N VAL A 27 -13.53 -10.72 -3.60
CA VAL A 27 -12.42 -11.05 -4.53
C VAL A 27 -11.06 -10.97 -3.81
N VAL A 28 -10.90 -9.98 -2.93
CA VAL A 28 -9.72 -9.80 -2.07
C VAL A 28 -10.24 -9.50 -0.66
N PRO A 29 -10.53 -10.53 0.15
CA PRO A 29 -11.30 -10.41 1.39
C PRO A 29 -10.43 -9.90 2.55
N ILE A 30 -9.89 -8.70 2.40
CA ILE A 30 -9.08 -8.01 3.40
C ILE A 30 -9.88 -6.86 4.02
N TYR A 31 -9.59 -6.53 5.29
CA TYR A 31 -10.15 -5.38 5.98
C TYR A 31 -9.97 -4.12 5.11
N PRO A 32 -10.91 -3.16 5.09
CA PRO A 32 -12.18 -3.08 5.81
C PRO A 32 -13.34 -3.76 5.07
N TYR A 33 -13.04 -4.74 4.22
CA TYR A 33 -14.00 -5.53 3.46
C TYR A 33 -14.89 -4.63 2.59
N SER A 34 -16.18 -4.57 2.91
CA SER A 34 -17.20 -3.85 2.15
C SER A 34 -17.25 -2.34 2.41
N GLN A 35 -16.51 -1.83 3.40
CA GLN A 35 -16.63 -0.44 3.86
C GLN A 35 -15.30 0.30 3.76
N ARG A 36 -15.02 0.91 2.61
CA ARG A 36 -13.75 1.58 2.33
C ARG A 36 -13.95 3.10 2.30
N ARG A 37 -13.56 3.74 3.40
CA ARG A 37 -13.46 5.20 3.46
C ARG A 37 -12.26 5.69 2.65
N THR A 38 -12.41 6.86 2.03
CA THR A 38 -11.41 7.54 1.23
C THR A 38 -11.11 8.92 1.82
N LEU A 39 -9.84 9.18 2.12
CA LEU A 39 -9.34 10.50 2.49
C LEU A 39 -8.60 11.10 1.29
N ARG A 40 -9.05 12.25 0.80
CA ARG A 40 -8.33 13.03 -0.21
C ARG A 40 -7.44 14.08 0.47
N THR A 41 -6.17 14.14 0.07
CA THR A 41 -5.22 15.17 0.49
C THR A 41 -4.62 15.83 -0.74
N GLU A 42 -4.58 17.15 -0.78
CA GLU A 42 -3.81 17.90 -1.78
C GLU A 42 -2.35 17.97 -1.34
N VAL A 43 -1.44 17.40 -2.12
CA VAL A 43 0.00 17.30 -1.77
C VAL A 43 0.86 18.26 -2.58
N VAL A 44 0.40 18.66 -3.76
CA VAL A 44 0.95 19.78 -4.53
C VAL A 44 -0.23 20.65 -4.95
N PRO A 45 -0.27 21.93 -4.53
CA PRO A 45 -1.40 22.82 -4.80
C PRO A 45 -1.82 22.82 -6.27
N GLN A 46 -3.10 22.60 -6.51
CA GLN A 46 -3.77 22.60 -7.81
C GLN A 46 -3.13 21.67 -8.86
N SER A 47 -2.41 20.64 -8.40
CA SER A 47 -1.63 19.78 -9.29
C SER A 47 -1.64 18.29 -8.92
N ILE A 48 -1.48 17.94 -7.64
CA ILE A 48 -1.39 16.54 -7.22
C ILE A 48 -2.21 16.32 -5.95
N TRP A 49 -3.05 15.29 -6.00
CA TRP A 49 -3.86 14.83 -4.87
C TRP A 49 -3.62 13.35 -4.61
N THR A 50 -3.63 12.97 -3.34
CA THR A 50 -3.61 11.57 -2.92
C THR A 50 -4.99 11.18 -2.39
N PHE A 51 -5.37 9.94 -2.61
CA PHE A 51 -6.63 9.35 -2.15
C PHE A 51 -6.28 8.07 -1.40
N GLU A 52 -6.48 8.09 -0.10
CA GLU A 52 -6.07 7.01 0.80
C GLU A 52 -7.26 6.21 1.27
N GLN A 53 -7.13 4.89 1.24
CA GLN A 53 -8.00 3.96 1.95
C GLN A 53 -7.14 3.12 2.90
N VAL A 54 -7.76 2.36 3.81
CA VAL A 54 -7.02 1.36 4.61
C VAL A 54 -7.15 -0.02 3.98
N GLN A 55 -6.18 -0.88 4.25
CA GLN A 55 -6.30 -2.31 4.03
C GLN A 55 -5.51 -3.11 5.06
N GLY A 56 -5.92 -4.34 5.34
CA GLY A 56 -5.16 -5.19 6.25
C GLY A 56 -5.76 -6.56 6.54
N ILE A 57 -4.99 -7.37 7.25
CA ILE A 57 -5.36 -8.71 7.73
C ILE A 57 -5.14 -8.72 9.25
N LEU A 58 -6.07 -9.31 10.02
CA LEU A 58 -5.99 -9.34 11.50
C LEU A 58 -5.79 -7.96 12.16
N TYR A 59 -6.41 -6.93 11.59
CA TYR A 59 -6.23 -5.52 11.98
C TYR A 59 -4.80 -4.97 11.88
N VAL A 60 -3.87 -5.70 11.28
CA VAL A 60 -2.61 -5.15 10.80
C VAL A 60 -2.94 -4.34 9.54
N VAL A 61 -3.31 -3.07 9.75
CA VAL A 61 -3.84 -2.18 8.71
C VAL A 61 -2.83 -1.13 8.30
N VAL A 62 -2.71 -0.91 7.00
CA VAL A 62 -1.83 0.11 6.41
C VAL A 62 -2.62 0.94 5.40
N PRO A 63 -2.21 2.19 5.12
CA PRO A 63 -2.77 2.96 4.01
C PRO A 63 -2.53 2.25 2.68
N ILE A 64 -3.48 2.31 1.75
CA ILE A 64 -3.28 2.09 0.31
C ILE A 64 -3.71 3.36 -0.41
N ARG A 65 -2.89 3.83 -1.35
CA ARG A 65 -2.99 5.18 -1.90
C ARG A 65 -3.02 5.18 -3.42
N MET A 66 -3.96 5.96 -3.94
CA MET A 66 -4.03 6.38 -5.33
C MET A 66 -3.55 7.82 -5.44
N THR A 67 -2.81 8.15 -6.48
CA THR A 67 -2.39 9.52 -6.77
C THR A 67 -3.07 10.02 -8.04
N VAL A 68 -3.64 11.23 -7.97
CA VAL A 68 -4.26 11.92 -9.10
C VAL A 68 -3.41 13.13 -9.45
N VAL A 69 -2.98 13.23 -10.70
CA VAL A 69 -2.17 14.33 -11.22
C VAL A 69 -2.94 15.06 -12.31
N LYS A 70 -3.00 16.38 -12.21
CA LYS A 70 -3.51 17.25 -13.27
C LYS A 70 -2.55 17.28 -14.45
N LEU A 71 -3.07 17.08 -15.65
CA LEU A 71 -2.34 17.17 -16.91
C LEU A 71 -2.35 18.61 -17.46
N GLU A 72 -1.26 19.04 -18.06
CA GLU A 72 -1.13 20.37 -18.68
C GLU A 72 -2.05 20.54 -19.89
N GLN A 73 -2.22 19.48 -20.68
CA GLN A 73 -3.14 19.46 -21.83
C GLN A 73 -4.62 19.28 -21.43
N GLY A 74 -4.90 19.27 -20.12
CA GLY A 74 -6.24 19.09 -19.56
C GLY A 74 -6.59 17.62 -19.27
N GLY A 75 -7.33 17.44 -18.19
CA GLY A 75 -7.69 16.14 -17.64
C GLY A 75 -6.76 15.64 -16.55
N LEU A 76 -6.97 14.40 -16.14
CA LEU A 76 -6.30 13.79 -15.00
C LEU A 76 -5.61 12.48 -15.38
N LEU A 77 -4.42 12.24 -14.82
CA LEU A 77 -3.77 10.93 -14.74
C LEU A 77 -4.00 10.36 -13.34
N VAL A 78 -4.41 9.10 -13.27
CA VAL A 78 -4.61 8.35 -12.02
C VAL A 78 -3.58 7.24 -11.92
N TYR A 79 -2.76 7.27 -10.89
CA TYR A 79 -1.74 6.27 -10.58
C TYR A 79 -2.18 5.40 -9.40
N ALA A 80 -2.08 4.07 -9.53
CA ALA A 80 -2.45 3.07 -8.54
C ALA A 80 -3.88 3.24 -7.96
N PRO A 81 -4.95 3.05 -8.76
CA PRO A 81 -6.33 3.21 -8.30
C PRO A 81 -6.66 2.47 -7.01
N VAL A 82 -7.37 3.14 -6.10
CA VAL A 82 -8.03 2.55 -4.92
C VAL A 82 -9.48 2.16 -5.25
N ALA A 83 -10.19 1.54 -4.31
CA ALA A 83 -11.56 1.10 -4.55
C ALA A 83 -12.46 2.30 -4.95
N PRO A 84 -13.18 2.22 -6.09
CA PRO A 84 -14.05 3.29 -6.58
C PRO A 84 -15.39 3.30 -5.82
N THR A 85 -15.33 3.52 -4.51
CA THR A 85 -16.51 3.75 -3.67
C THR A 85 -17.22 5.04 -4.09
N PRO A 86 -18.52 5.21 -3.81
CA PRO A 86 -19.20 6.47 -4.10
C PRO A 86 -18.50 7.71 -3.50
N GLU A 87 -17.94 7.63 -2.29
CA GLU A 87 -17.12 8.70 -1.69
C GLU A 87 -15.90 9.03 -2.56
N CYS A 88 -15.10 8.02 -2.94
CA CYS A 88 -13.94 8.18 -3.82
C CYS A 88 -14.33 8.83 -5.16
N LEU A 89 -15.41 8.36 -5.78
CA LEU A 89 -15.88 8.87 -7.07
C LEU A 89 -16.40 10.32 -6.98
N ASN A 90 -17.06 10.70 -5.88
CA ASN A 90 -17.49 12.08 -5.67
C ASN A 90 -16.27 13.02 -5.55
N LEU A 91 -15.26 12.63 -4.78
CA LEU A 91 -14.01 13.38 -4.62
C LEU A 91 -13.24 13.52 -5.95
N ILE A 92 -13.26 12.52 -6.82
CA ILE A 92 -12.67 12.63 -8.17
C ILE A 92 -13.51 13.54 -9.08
N ARG A 93 -14.84 13.48 -8.99
CA ARG A 93 -15.72 14.33 -9.81
C ARG A 93 -15.49 15.81 -9.56
N GLU A 94 -15.20 16.20 -8.33
CA GLU A 94 -14.80 17.58 -8.00
C GLU A 94 -13.57 18.01 -8.82
N LEU A 95 -12.54 17.16 -8.90
CA LEU A 95 -11.35 17.42 -9.71
C LEU A 95 -11.67 17.44 -11.21
N ILE A 96 -12.59 16.59 -11.67
CA ILE A 96 -13.00 16.55 -13.08
C ILE A 96 -13.70 17.86 -13.49
N VAL A 97 -14.56 18.40 -12.62
CA VAL A 97 -15.25 19.67 -12.89
C VAL A 97 -14.26 20.81 -13.10
N GLU A 98 -13.15 20.83 -12.37
CA GLU A 98 -12.16 21.90 -12.44
C GLU A 98 -11.08 21.68 -13.50
N TYR A 99 -10.61 20.44 -13.67
CA TYR A 99 -9.41 20.14 -14.44
C TYR A 99 -9.65 19.25 -15.68
N GLY A 100 -10.86 18.71 -15.85
CA GLY A 100 -11.24 17.85 -16.96
C GLY A 100 -11.22 16.35 -16.64
N ASP A 101 -11.69 15.54 -17.59
CA ASP A 101 -11.87 14.10 -17.42
C ASP A 101 -10.58 13.32 -17.09
N VAL A 102 -10.74 12.17 -16.44
CA VAL A 102 -9.65 11.18 -16.31
C VAL A 102 -9.26 10.67 -17.71
N LYS A 103 -8.01 10.95 -18.11
CA LYS A 103 -7.43 10.54 -19.40
C LYS A 103 -6.70 9.21 -19.30
N TYR A 104 -5.95 9.03 -18.22
CA TYR A 104 -5.04 7.89 -18.06
C TYR A 104 -5.20 7.24 -16.68
N ILE A 105 -5.22 5.91 -16.65
CA ILE A 105 -5.25 5.10 -15.43
C ILE A 105 -4.07 4.13 -15.48
N ILE A 106 -3.19 4.20 -14.47
CA ILE A 106 -1.94 3.42 -14.42
C ILE A 106 -2.06 2.34 -13.36
N LEU A 107 -1.84 1.08 -13.74
CA LEU A 107 -1.52 -0.01 -12.83
C LEU A 107 0.00 -0.20 -12.80
N PRO A 108 0.71 0.30 -11.78
CA PRO A 108 2.17 0.37 -11.78
C PRO A 108 2.86 -0.90 -11.28
N THR A 109 2.14 -1.97 -10.97
CA THR A 109 2.72 -3.19 -10.40
C THR A 109 2.05 -4.45 -10.95
N ILE A 110 2.78 -5.57 -10.94
CA ILE A 110 2.23 -6.92 -11.19
C ILE A 110 2.15 -7.77 -9.91
N SER A 111 2.69 -7.26 -8.80
CA SER A 111 3.01 -8.03 -7.58
C SER A 111 1.92 -7.94 -6.52
N GLY A 112 1.24 -6.79 -6.43
CA GLY A 112 0.19 -6.53 -5.44
C GLY A 112 -1.21 -6.74 -6.04
N VAL A 113 -1.89 -7.82 -5.64
CA VAL A 113 -3.29 -8.09 -6.04
C VAL A 113 -4.20 -6.96 -5.55
N GLU A 114 -3.87 -6.40 -4.38
CA GLU A 114 -4.49 -5.22 -3.77
C GLU A 114 -4.44 -3.97 -4.65
N HIS A 115 -3.39 -3.79 -5.45
CA HIS A 115 -3.27 -2.68 -6.40
C HIS A 115 -3.98 -2.97 -7.72
N LYS A 116 -4.04 -4.26 -8.11
CA LYS A 116 -4.65 -4.71 -9.36
C LYS A 116 -6.18 -4.76 -9.30
N VAL A 117 -6.74 -5.24 -8.20
CA VAL A 117 -8.18 -5.57 -8.07
C VAL A 117 -9.08 -4.36 -8.30
N PHE A 118 -8.62 -3.14 -8.01
CA PHE A 118 -9.40 -1.93 -8.15
C PHE A 118 -9.41 -1.36 -9.57
N VAL A 119 -8.42 -1.67 -10.40
CA VAL A 119 -8.19 -0.99 -11.69
C VAL A 119 -9.32 -1.22 -12.68
N GLY A 120 -9.74 -2.48 -12.90
CA GLY A 120 -10.85 -2.79 -13.81
C GLY A 120 -12.18 -2.14 -13.37
N PRO A 121 -12.61 -2.30 -12.12
CA PRO A 121 -13.77 -1.60 -11.55
C PRO A 121 -13.68 -0.07 -11.65
N PHE A 122 -12.51 0.52 -11.39
CA PHE A 122 -12.28 1.95 -11.48
C PHE A 122 -12.37 2.45 -12.93
N ALA A 123 -11.70 1.76 -13.86
CA ALA A 123 -11.74 2.06 -15.29
C ALA A 123 -13.16 2.00 -15.88
N ARG A 124 -14.05 1.16 -15.35
CA ARG A 124 -15.47 1.13 -15.75
C ARG A 124 -16.24 2.41 -15.38
N LYS A 125 -15.79 3.16 -14.38
CA LYS A 125 -16.38 4.45 -13.98
C LYS A 125 -15.93 5.60 -14.88
N PHE A 126 -14.82 5.42 -15.61
CA PHE A 126 -14.24 6.41 -16.53
C PHE A 126 -14.06 5.77 -17.92
N PRO A 127 -15.13 5.64 -18.72
CA PRO A 127 -15.13 4.86 -19.96
C PRO A 127 -14.21 5.40 -21.05
N ASN A 128 -13.89 6.70 -21.03
CA ASN A 128 -13.01 7.36 -22.00
C ASN A 128 -11.52 7.27 -21.64
N ALA A 129 -11.19 6.92 -20.38
CA ALA A 129 -9.81 6.83 -19.92
C ALA A 129 -9.08 5.65 -20.57
N GLN A 130 -7.84 5.85 -20.99
CA GLN A 130 -6.94 4.76 -21.40
C GLN A 130 -6.29 4.15 -20.16
N VAL A 131 -6.22 2.82 -20.11
CA VAL A 131 -5.59 2.08 -19.02
C VAL A 131 -4.21 1.64 -19.47
N PHE A 132 -3.19 1.90 -18.68
CA PHE A 132 -1.83 1.42 -18.90
C PHE A 132 -1.40 0.53 -17.74
N VAL A 133 -0.84 -0.64 -18.03
CA VAL A 133 -0.43 -1.61 -17.01
C VAL A 133 1.06 -1.92 -17.11
N ALA A 134 1.69 -2.16 -15.97
CA ALA A 134 3.04 -2.69 -15.92
C ALA A 134 3.18 -3.96 -16.78
N PRO A 135 4.27 -4.15 -17.53
CA PRO A 135 4.48 -5.35 -18.34
C PRO A 135 4.59 -6.61 -17.46
N GLY A 136 4.16 -7.75 -17.99
CA GLY A 136 4.22 -9.03 -17.27
C GLY A 136 3.02 -9.30 -16.33
N GLN A 137 1.88 -8.62 -16.54
CA GLN A 137 0.66 -8.92 -15.79
C GLN A 137 0.30 -10.40 -15.88
N TRP A 138 -0.02 -11.00 -14.73
CA TRP A 138 -0.36 -12.41 -14.61
C TRP A 138 -1.51 -12.64 -13.63
N SER A 139 -2.04 -13.86 -13.58
CA SER A 139 -2.98 -14.32 -12.55
C SER A 139 -2.72 -15.76 -12.12
N PHE A 140 -3.21 -16.09 -10.93
CA PHE A 140 -3.11 -17.41 -10.31
C PHE A 140 -4.51 -17.96 -10.01
N PRO A 141 -4.75 -19.29 -10.07
CA PRO A 141 -3.81 -20.36 -10.46
C PRO A 141 -3.61 -20.49 -11.98
N ILE A 142 -4.46 -19.83 -12.77
CA ILE A 142 -4.41 -19.84 -14.23
C ILE A 142 -4.11 -18.43 -14.70
N ASN A 143 -3.19 -18.30 -15.66
CA ASN A 143 -2.85 -17.02 -16.25
C ASN A 143 -3.93 -16.60 -17.28
N LEU A 144 -4.90 -15.83 -16.81
CA LEU A 144 -6.04 -15.36 -17.58
C LEU A 144 -5.73 -14.02 -18.25
N PRO A 145 -6.28 -13.77 -19.45
CA PRO A 145 -6.15 -12.47 -20.08
C PRO A 145 -6.77 -11.37 -19.21
N LEU A 146 -6.17 -10.18 -19.20
CA LEU A 146 -6.63 -9.03 -18.41
C LEU A 146 -8.12 -8.69 -18.65
N SER A 147 -8.62 -8.92 -19.87
CA SER A 147 -10.03 -8.71 -20.21
C SER A 147 -10.98 -9.56 -19.38
N TRP A 148 -10.58 -10.78 -19.02
CA TRP A 148 -11.35 -11.68 -18.15
C TRP A 148 -11.21 -11.30 -16.68
N LEU A 149 -10.14 -10.58 -16.33
CA LEU A 149 -9.93 -9.98 -15.01
C LEU A 149 -10.61 -8.62 -14.85
N GLY A 150 -11.50 -8.25 -15.79
CA GLY A 150 -12.32 -7.04 -15.72
C GLY A 150 -11.67 -5.78 -16.30
N PHE A 151 -10.54 -5.90 -16.99
CA PHE A 151 -9.92 -4.78 -17.70
C PHE A 151 -10.60 -4.54 -19.06
N PRO A 152 -10.78 -3.29 -19.49
CA PRO A 152 -11.44 -2.97 -20.74
C PRO A 152 -10.55 -3.27 -21.97
N ALA A 153 -10.79 -4.41 -22.64
CA ALA A 153 -9.91 -4.96 -23.68
C ALA A 153 -9.44 -3.98 -24.78
N LYS A 154 -10.31 -3.07 -25.24
CA LYS A 154 -10.00 -2.14 -26.35
C LYS A 154 -9.16 -0.93 -25.96
N ARG A 155 -8.95 -0.69 -24.66
CA ARG A 155 -8.30 0.53 -24.14
C ARG A 155 -7.36 0.23 -22.96
N THR A 156 -6.94 -1.03 -22.83
CA THR A 156 -5.89 -1.44 -21.91
C THR A 156 -4.62 -1.70 -22.71
N HIS A 157 -3.56 -0.98 -22.37
CA HIS A 157 -2.27 -1.01 -23.02
C HIS A 157 -1.21 -1.49 -22.02
N ILE A 158 -0.19 -2.18 -22.51
CA ILE A 158 1.00 -2.45 -21.72
C ILE A 158 1.89 -1.21 -21.80
N LEU A 159 2.45 -0.77 -20.67
CA LEU A 159 3.43 0.31 -20.66
C LEU A 159 4.64 -0.10 -21.52
N PRO A 160 5.01 0.69 -22.55
CA PRO A 160 6.20 0.41 -23.33
C PRO A 160 7.46 0.53 -22.47
N GLN A 161 8.56 -0.11 -22.87
CA GLN A 161 9.82 -0.03 -22.12
C GLN A 161 10.40 1.41 -22.10
N ASP A 162 10.17 2.15 -23.18
CA ASP A 162 10.59 3.55 -23.31
C ASP A 162 9.40 4.48 -23.01
N SER A 163 9.54 5.31 -21.98
CA SER A 163 8.49 6.25 -21.54
C SER A 163 8.07 7.23 -22.63
N ARG A 164 8.95 7.52 -23.59
CA ARG A 164 8.69 8.43 -24.72
C ARG A 164 7.59 7.94 -25.66
N ASN A 165 7.28 6.64 -25.62
CA ASN A 165 6.24 6.04 -26.45
C ASN A 165 4.84 6.06 -25.79
N THR A 166 4.63 6.94 -24.81
CA THR A 166 3.35 7.11 -24.13
C THR A 166 2.75 8.48 -24.41
N PRO A 167 1.41 8.61 -24.36
CA PRO A 167 0.74 9.88 -24.68
C PRO A 167 0.87 10.94 -23.56
N PHE A 168 1.58 10.63 -22.47
CA PHE A 168 1.86 11.52 -21.35
C PHE A 168 3.38 11.74 -21.15
N ALA A 169 4.19 11.41 -22.17
CA ALA A 169 5.65 11.50 -22.13
C ALA A 169 6.19 12.93 -21.94
N ASP A 170 5.43 13.95 -22.34
CA ASP A 170 5.82 15.35 -22.16
C ASP A 170 5.90 15.72 -20.66
N GLU A 171 5.01 15.16 -19.85
CA GLU A 171 4.87 15.50 -18.43
C GLU A 171 5.53 14.47 -17.50
N PHE A 172 5.66 13.22 -17.96
CA PHE A 172 6.18 12.11 -17.15
C PHE A 172 7.31 11.36 -17.83
N ASP A 173 8.28 10.93 -17.03
CA ASP A 173 9.12 9.78 -17.35
C ASP A 173 8.80 8.62 -16.40
N TYR A 174 9.18 7.39 -16.77
CA TYR A 174 9.08 6.26 -15.85
C TYR A 174 10.20 5.25 -16.07
N LYS A 175 10.43 4.41 -15.05
CA LYS A 175 11.34 3.26 -15.11
C LYS A 175 10.64 2.03 -14.57
N ILE A 176 10.84 0.92 -15.27
CA ILE A 176 10.27 -0.38 -14.96
C ILE A 176 11.37 -1.22 -14.27
N LEU A 177 11.09 -1.71 -13.08
CA LEU A 177 11.83 -2.77 -12.42
C LEU A 177 11.15 -4.09 -12.71
N GLY A 178 11.89 -5.08 -13.21
CA GLY A 178 11.37 -6.40 -13.54
C GLY A 178 10.73 -6.51 -14.94
N PRO A 179 10.01 -7.61 -15.21
CA PRO A 179 9.56 -8.61 -14.25
C PRO A 179 10.69 -9.50 -13.70
N LEU A 180 10.84 -9.49 -12.38
CA LEU A 180 11.72 -10.37 -11.62
C LEU A 180 11.01 -11.71 -11.40
N ALA A 181 11.63 -12.80 -11.81
CA ALA A 181 11.07 -14.14 -11.62
C ALA A 181 11.13 -14.56 -10.15
N LEU A 182 9.98 -14.90 -9.56
CA LEU A 182 9.84 -15.40 -8.19
C LEU A 182 9.27 -16.84 -8.17
N GLY A 183 9.46 -17.58 -9.26
CA GLY A 183 8.94 -18.94 -9.42
C GLY A 183 7.47 -18.95 -9.78
N ILE A 184 6.56 -19.18 -8.82
CA ILE A 184 5.11 -19.25 -9.09
C ILE A 184 4.50 -17.91 -9.55
N GLY A 185 5.22 -16.81 -9.33
CA GLY A 185 4.81 -15.47 -9.68
C GLY A 185 5.98 -14.61 -10.12
N GLN A 186 5.70 -13.33 -10.32
CA GLN A 186 6.67 -12.34 -10.75
C GLN A 186 6.49 -11.06 -9.95
N PHE A 187 7.59 -10.32 -9.79
CA PHE A 187 7.56 -8.98 -9.23
C PHE A 187 7.95 -7.94 -10.28
N ALA A 188 7.15 -6.90 -10.43
CA ALA A 188 7.51 -5.74 -11.22
C ALA A 188 6.85 -4.49 -10.65
N GLU A 189 7.55 -3.38 -10.76
CA GLU A 189 7.09 -2.06 -10.36
C GLU A 189 7.48 -1.02 -11.42
N VAL A 190 6.61 -0.04 -11.64
CA VAL A 190 6.84 1.11 -12.52
C VAL A 190 6.72 2.39 -11.72
N VAL A 191 7.85 3.08 -11.56
CA VAL A 191 7.91 4.37 -10.88
C VAL A 191 7.79 5.49 -11.90
N PHE A 192 6.94 6.48 -11.60
CA PHE A 192 6.68 7.63 -12.47
C PHE A 192 7.34 8.87 -11.89
N PHE A 193 8.06 9.63 -12.71
CA PHE A 193 8.58 10.94 -12.37
C PHE A 193 7.76 12.02 -13.06
N HIS A 194 7.01 12.80 -12.28
CA HIS A 194 6.30 13.98 -12.78
C HIS A 194 7.28 15.16 -12.81
N LYS A 195 7.64 15.58 -14.03
CA LYS A 195 8.76 16.50 -14.28
C LYS A 195 8.54 17.85 -13.62
N ARG A 196 7.38 18.47 -13.84
CA ARG A 196 7.09 19.86 -13.37
C ARG A 196 7.10 19.99 -11.85
N SER A 197 6.61 19.00 -11.11
CA SER A 197 6.54 19.08 -9.65
C SER A 197 7.71 18.40 -8.94
N HIS A 198 8.69 17.88 -9.69
CA HIS A 198 9.83 17.13 -9.16
C HIS A 198 9.39 16.00 -8.20
N THR A 199 8.36 15.25 -8.59
CA THR A 199 7.72 14.24 -7.74
C THR A 199 7.85 12.84 -8.32
N LEU A 200 8.36 11.92 -7.52
CA LEU A 200 8.43 10.50 -7.83
C LEU A 200 7.20 9.78 -7.24
N LEU A 201 6.46 9.05 -8.07
CA LEU A 201 5.39 8.16 -7.66
C LEU A 201 5.95 6.73 -7.62
N VAL A 202 5.84 6.09 -6.46
CA VAL A 202 6.33 4.73 -6.24
C VAL A 202 5.23 3.84 -5.70
N THR A 203 5.35 2.53 -5.90
CA THR A 203 4.35 1.57 -5.41
C THR A 203 4.80 1.04 -4.05
N ASP A 204 5.56 -0.06 -4.06
CA ASP A 204 5.89 -0.86 -2.88
C ASP A 204 7.40 -0.91 -2.61
N THR A 205 8.24 -0.60 -3.62
CA THR A 205 9.71 -0.72 -3.52
C THR A 205 10.31 0.12 -2.41
N ILE A 206 9.78 1.31 -2.14
CA ILE A 206 10.27 2.24 -1.12
C ILE A 206 9.13 2.71 -0.23
N VAL A 207 9.42 2.77 1.06
CA VAL A 207 8.50 3.23 2.10
C VAL A 207 9.24 4.08 3.12
N SER A 208 8.47 4.84 3.88
CA SER A 208 8.86 5.45 5.15
C SER A 208 7.73 5.24 6.15
N ILE A 209 8.06 5.07 7.43
CA ILE A 209 7.07 4.90 8.49
C ILE A 209 6.99 6.22 9.28
N PRO A 210 5.81 6.88 9.30
CA PRO A 210 5.63 8.04 10.14
C PRO A 210 5.57 7.65 11.62
N ASN A 211 6.06 8.53 12.50
CA ASN A 211 6.00 8.33 13.95
C ASN A 211 4.57 8.30 14.52
N THR A 212 3.62 8.91 13.80
CA THR A 212 2.21 8.95 14.15
C THR A 212 1.38 8.19 13.11
N PRO A 213 0.23 7.60 13.51
CA PRO A 213 -0.64 6.90 12.56
C PRO A 213 -1.10 7.86 11.46
N PRO A 214 -1.02 7.45 10.17
CA PRO A 214 -1.57 8.20 9.05
C PRO A 214 -3.03 8.60 9.29
N ALA A 215 -3.43 9.77 8.78
CA ALA A 215 -4.75 10.36 9.04
C ALA A 215 -5.91 9.41 8.68
N ILE A 216 -5.77 8.64 7.58
CA ILE A 216 -6.77 7.65 7.17
C ILE A 216 -6.99 6.52 8.20
N LEU A 217 -5.98 6.15 9.01
CA LEU A 217 -6.12 5.19 10.10
C LEU A 217 -6.78 5.78 11.35
N GLN A 218 -6.75 7.11 11.50
CA GLN A 218 -7.34 7.78 12.65
C GLN A 218 -8.86 7.96 12.54
N ILE A 219 -9.41 7.80 11.33
CA ILE A 219 -10.83 7.90 11.02
C ILE A 219 -11.66 6.83 11.73
N ASP A 220 -11.25 5.56 11.68
CA ASP A 220 -11.77 4.46 12.50
C ASP A 220 -10.57 3.84 13.23
N PRO A 221 -10.25 4.33 14.44
CA PRO A 221 -9.02 3.96 15.12
C PRO A 221 -9.05 2.57 15.72
N TYR A 222 -10.14 1.80 15.57
CA TYR A 222 -10.27 0.51 16.24
C TYR A 222 -9.11 -0.46 15.98
N PRO A 223 -8.58 -0.63 14.74
CA PRO A 223 -7.38 -1.44 14.53
C PRO A 223 -6.17 -0.98 15.36
N LEU A 224 -5.97 0.33 15.49
CA LEU A 224 -4.92 0.90 16.34
C LEU A 224 -5.16 0.52 17.81
N LEU A 225 -6.39 0.68 18.30
CA LEU A 225 -6.73 0.36 19.70
C LEU A 225 -6.62 -1.15 19.98
N PHE A 226 -6.93 -1.99 19.00
CA PHE A 226 -6.80 -3.44 19.10
C PHE A 226 -5.34 -3.85 19.30
N HIS A 227 -4.42 -3.32 18.47
CA HIS A 227 -2.99 -3.62 18.57
C HIS A 227 -2.28 -2.88 19.71
N ALA A 228 -2.92 -1.89 20.33
CA ALA A 228 -2.40 -1.23 21.53
C ALA A 228 -2.56 -2.06 22.83
N LYS A 229 -3.37 -3.14 22.80
CA LYS A 229 -3.58 -4.02 23.95
C LYS A 229 -2.30 -4.76 24.34
N ASP A 230 -2.11 -5.00 25.63
CA ASP A 230 -0.99 -5.81 26.13
C ASP A 230 -1.40 -7.27 26.39
N HIS A 231 -2.69 -7.50 26.64
CA HIS A 231 -3.30 -8.82 26.85
C HIS A 231 -4.83 -8.72 26.65
N THR A 232 -5.52 -9.87 26.65
CA THR A 232 -6.96 -10.00 26.40
C THR A 232 -7.84 -9.08 27.26
N PHE A 233 -7.50 -8.93 28.55
CA PHE A 233 -8.27 -8.15 29.52
C PHE A 233 -7.91 -6.65 29.58
N HIS A 234 -6.91 -6.19 28.82
CA HIS A 234 -6.49 -4.79 28.84
C HIS A 234 -7.60 -3.91 28.22
N LYS A 235 -8.21 -3.06 29.04
CA LYS A 235 -9.12 -2.00 28.59
C LYS A 235 -8.32 -0.84 28.04
N VAL A 236 -8.49 -0.57 26.76
CA VAL A 236 -7.71 0.43 26.02
C VAL A 236 -8.55 1.69 25.82
N GLU A 237 -8.10 2.81 26.36
CA GLU A 237 -8.70 4.13 26.14
C GLU A 237 -8.24 4.74 24.81
N ASN A 238 -9.16 5.39 24.10
CA ASN A 238 -8.85 6.06 22.84
C ASN A 238 -8.15 7.41 23.07
N THR A 239 -6.84 7.37 23.24
CA THR A 239 -5.96 8.54 23.33
C THR A 239 -5.00 8.59 22.14
N GLU A 240 -4.34 9.73 21.91
CA GLU A 240 -3.28 9.82 20.89
C GLU A 240 -2.13 8.84 21.19
N THR A 241 -1.69 8.78 22.45
CA THR A 241 -0.62 7.88 22.91
C THR A 241 -0.96 6.42 22.63
N THR A 242 -2.20 6.00 22.93
CA THR A 242 -2.68 4.65 22.64
C THR A 242 -2.69 4.36 21.14
N ARG A 243 -3.22 5.29 20.32
CA ARG A 243 -3.26 5.12 18.87
C ARG A 243 -1.86 5.02 18.27
N ARG A 244 -0.90 5.79 18.79
CA ARG A 244 0.52 5.71 18.43
C ARG A 244 1.12 4.35 18.79
N ARG A 245 0.89 3.85 20.01
CA ARG A 245 1.33 2.50 20.42
C ARG A 245 0.81 1.42 19.46
N GLY A 246 -0.48 1.46 19.15
CA GLY A 246 -1.09 0.53 18.20
C GLY A 246 -0.47 0.60 16.81
N TRP A 247 -0.22 1.81 16.31
CA TRP A 247 0.43 2.05 15.02
C TRP A 247 1.84 1.47 14.95
N GLN A 248 2.64 1.68 15.99
CA GLN A 248 4.01 1.18 16.05
C GLN A 248 4.04 -0.35 15.99
N ARG A 249 3.15 -1.00 16.75
CA ARG A 249 2.98 -2.45 16.74
C ARG A 249 2.48 -3.00 15.40
N ILE A 250 1.50 -2.34 14.78
CA ILE A 250 1.04 -2.66 13.42
C ILE A 250 2.19 -2.54 12.40
N SER A 251 3.03 -1.53 12.54
CA SER A 251 4.20 -1.33 11.66
C SER A 251 5.17 -2.51 11.79
N LEU A 252 5.54 -2.90 13.01
CA LEU A 252 6.39 -4.07 13.25
C LEU A 252 5.80 -5.34 12.62
N PHE A 253 4.50 -5.58 12.81
CA PHE A 253 3.79 -6.70 12.19
C PHE A 253 3.83 -6.66 10.67
N SER A 254 3.64 -5.49 10.07
CA SER A 254 3.55 -5.32 8.62
C SER A 254 4.88 -5.59 7.92
N PHE A 255 6.00 -5.28 8.56
CA PHE A 255 7.33 -5.41 7.97
C PHE A 255 8.03 -6.73 8.29
N TYR A 256 7.76 -7.34 9.45
CA TYR A 256 8.43 -8.57 9.89
C TYR A 256 7.52 -9.80 9.96
N PHE A 257 6.19 -9.65 9.87
CA PHE A 257 5.15 -10.66 10.17
C PHE A 257 5.15 -11.14 11.63
N ARG A 258 6.32 -11.57 12.14
CA ARG A 258 6.59 -11.92 13.52
C ARG A 258 7.90 -11.26 13.94
N PRO A 259 7.87 -10.01 14.45
CA PRO A 259 9.07 -9.37 14.99
C PRO A 259 9.59 -10.15 16.21
N SER A 260 10.87 -10.04 16.53
CA SER A 260 11.51 -10.79 17.63
C SER A 260 10.90 -10.48 19.02
N VAL A 261 10.25 -9.32 19.12
CA VAL A 261 9.58 -8.78 20.30
C VAL A 261 8.11 -9.17 20.42
N LEU A 262 7.61 -9.99 19.50
CA LEU A 262 6.26 -10.55 19.55
C LEU A 262 6.31 -12.05 19.83
N ASP A 263 5.85 -12.42 21.02
CA ASP A 263 5.50 -13.78 21.35
C ASP A 263 3.99 -14.00 21.10
N THR A 264 3.60 -15.27 20.90
CA THR A 264 2.20 -15.67 20.83
C THR A 264 1.85 -16.56 22.02
N ILE A 265 0.68 -16.35 22.62
CA ILE A 265 0.13 -17.31 23.57
C ILE A 265 -0.35 -18.57 22.86
N GLU A 266 -0.35 -19.71 23.55
CA GLU A 266 -0.84 -20.95 22.95
C GLU A 266 -2.34 -20.83 22.60
N LEU A 267 -2.76 -21.43 21.49
CA LEU A 267 -4.14 -21.28 20.99
C LEU A 267 -5.18 -21.73 22.02
N GLY A 268 -4.91 -22.80 22.77
CA GLY A 268 -5.82 -23.29 23.82
C GLY A 268 -5.97 -22.32 24.99
N GLU A 269 -4.89 -21.61 25.34
CA GLU A 269 -4.90 -20.55 26.35
C GLU A 269 -5.66 -19.32 25.85
N ALA A 270 -5.40 -18.88 24.61
CA ALA A 270 -6.10 -17.77 23.98
C ALA A 270 -7.62 -18.00 23.93
N VAL A 271 -8.06 -19.21 23.60
CA VAL A 271 -9.48 -19.59 23.60
C VAL A 271 -10.05 -19.54 25.01
N ARG A 272 -9.32 -20.02 26.02
CA ARG A 272 -9.76 -19.98 27.43
C ARG A 272 -9.92 -18.55 27.93
N GLU A 273 -8.95 -17.68 27.67
CA GLU A 273 -9.04 -16.26 28.03
C GLU A 273 -10.22 -15.56 27.34
N SER A 274 -10.48 -15.90 26.07
CA SER A 274 -11.58 -15.30 25.28
C SER A 274 -12.96 -15.46 25.91
N TRP A 275 -13.18 -16.52 26.71
CA TRP A 275 -14.47 -16.75 27.38
C TRP A 275 -14.78 -15.72 28.45
N GLN A 276 -13.73 -15.15 29.05
CA GLN A 276 -13.81 -14.11 30.08
C GLN A 276 -13.46 -12.71 29.53
N ALA A 277 -13.20 -12.60 28.22
CA ALA A 277 -12.81 -11.33 27.62
C ALA A 277 -13.90 -10.26 27.79
N PRO A 278 -13.51 -9.00 28.04
CA PRO A 278 -14.46 -7.91 28.26
C PRO A 278 -15.28 -7.54 27.01
N ASP A 279 -14.77 -7.84 25.81
CA ASP A 279 -15.46 -7.68 24.54
C ASP A 279 -15.33 -8.97 23.72
N ARG A 280 -16.48 -9.62 23.46
CA ARG A 280 -16.59 -10.86 22.69
C ARG A 280 -17.37 -10.66 21.38
N SER A 281 -17.47 -9.42 20.92
CA SER A 281 -18.08 -9.10 19.64
C SER A 281 -17.30 -9.73 18.48
N LYS A 282 -17.95 -9.86 17.31
CA LYS A 282 -17.26 -10.28 16.07
C LYS A 282 -16.09 -9.36 15.73
N LYS A 283 -16.23 -8.05 16.00
CA LYS A 283 -15.19 -7.02 15.80
C LYS A 283 -13.99 -7.23 16.74
N ALA A 284 -14.19 -7.84 17.91
CA ALA A 284 -13.13 -8.22 18.82
C ALA A 284 -12.63 -9.66 18.63
N TYR A 285 -12.91 -10.29 17.48
CA TYR A 285 -12.61 -11.70 17.21
C TYR A 285 -13.08 -12.63 18.33
N PHE A 286 -14.29 -12.38 18.85
CA PHE A 286 -14.87 -13.14 19.96
C PHE A 286 -14.06 -13.12 21.25
N GLY A 287 -13.19 -12.13 21.42
CA GLY A 287 -12.31 -11.97 22.59
C GLY A 287 -10.93 -12.61 22.42
N ILE A 288 -10.62 -13.17 21.25
CA ILE A 288 -9.32 -13.79 20.99
C ILE A 288 -8.28 -12.70 20.76
N TYR A 289 -7.22 -12.69 21.58
CA TYR A 289 -6.07 -11.80 21.44
C TYR A 289 -4.77 -12.59 21.69
N PRO A 290 -4.13 -13.13 20.64
CA PRO A 290 -3.05 -14.11 20.82
C PRO A 290 -1.65 -13.47 20.92
N PHE A 291 -1.55 -12.17 21.21
CA PHE A 291 -0.30 -11.42 21.10
C PHE A 291 0.27 -11.04 22.46
N LYS A 292 1.58 -11.25 22.65
CA LYS A 292 2.32 -10.88 23.85
C LYS A 292 3.59 -10.13 23.44
N TRP A 293 3.65 -8.85 23.79
CA TRP A 293 4.77 -7.98 23.42
C TRP A 293 5.84 -7.95 24.50
N LYS A 294 7.11 -8.11 24.13
CA LYS A 294 8.26 -7.96 25.04
C LYS A 294 8.48 -6.49 25.40
N PRO A 295 8.97 -6.15 26.60
CA PRO A 295 9.07 -4.75 27.05
C PRO A 295 9.88 -3.80 26.15
N ASN A 296 10.82 -4.31 25.37
CA ASN A 296 11.71 -3.54 24.49
C ASN A 296 11.15 -3.33 23.07
N TRP A 297 9.86 -3.62 22.81
CA TRP A 297 9.29 -3.52 21.46
C TRP A 297 9.37 -2.11 20.85
N GLN A 298 9.38 -1.05 21.67
CA GLN A 298 9.55 0.33 21.19
C GLN A 298 10.90 0.56 20.53
N GLU A 299 11.97 0.00 21.09
CA GLU A 299 13.34 0.11 20.54
C GLU A 299 13.39 -0.54 19.15
N THR A 300 12.73 -1.70 18.98
CA THR A 300 12.58 -2.34 17.67
C THR A 300 11.82 -1.46 16.68
N PHE A 301 10.77 -0.76 17.13
CA PHE A 301 10.05 0.19 16.27
C PHE A 301 10.92 1.39 15.87
N GLU A 302 11.69 1.94 16.81
CA GLU A 302 12.61 3.05 16.54
C GLU A 302 13.69 2.64 15.52
N ALA A 303 14.23 1.43 15.66
CA ALA A 303 15.18 0.84 14.72
C ALA A 303 14.57 0.58 13.33
N LEU A 304 13.28 0.20 13.25
CA LEU A 304 12.57 0.01 11.98
C LEU A 304 12.22 1.35 11.30
N SER A 305 11.59 2.25 12.04
CA SER A 305 11.10 3.52 11.52
C SER A 305 12.21 4.48 11.13
N ARG A 306 13.37 4.42 11.81
CA ARG A 306 14.55 5.25 11.58
C ARG A 306 14.18 6.73 11.43
N ASN A 307 13.29 7.19 12.30
CA ASN A 307 12.75 8.56 12.29
C ASN A 307 12.19 9.01 10.92
N GLY A 308 11.55 8.10 10.19
CA GLY A 308 10.95 8.41 8.89
C GLY A 308 11.92 8.39 7.72
N GLN A 309 13.12 7.81 7.87
CA GLN A 309 14.03 7.59 6.75
C GLN A 309 13.47 6.55 5.77
N LEU A 310 13.79 6.74 4.49
CA LEU A 310 13.42 5.82 3.40
C LEU A 310 14.14 4.48 3.52
N PHE A 311 13.41 3.39 3.29
CA PHE A 311 13.98 2.06 3.11
C PHE A 311 13.13 1.21 2.18
N VAL A 312 13.76 0.16 1.67
CA VAL A 312 13.06 -0.98 1.08
C VAL A 312 12.52 -1.87 2.20
N ALA A 313 11.26 -2.28 2.13
CA ALA A 313 10.65 -3.17 3.13
C ALA A 313 11.46 -4.47 3.32
N PRO A 314 11.68 -4.99 4.55
CA PRO A 314 12.44 -6.23 4.81
C PRO A 314 12.00 -7.42 3.97
N ILE A 315 10.69 -7.59 3.79
CA ILE A 315 10.13 -8.63 2.93
C ILE A 315 10.64 -8.55 1.49
N LEU A 316 10.76 -7.34 0.93
CA LEU A 316 11.29 -7.13 -0.42
C LEU A 316 12.81 -7.37 -0.44
N GLN A 317 13.52 -6.96 0.60
CA GLN A 317 14.96 -7.18 0.71
C GLN A 317 15.30 -8.67 0.70
N THR A 318 14.55 -9.48 1.44
CA THR A 318 14.87 -10.89 1.69
C THR A 318 14.21 -11.86 0.72
N LEU A 319 13.01 -11.55 0.22
CA LEU A 319 12.22 -12.50 -0.57
C LEU A 319 12.11 -12.14 -2.06
N ILE A 320 12.49 -10.92 -2.47
CA ILE A 320 12.24 -10.44 -3.84
C ILE A 320 13.49 -9.85 -4.50
N LEU A 321 14.00 -8.73 -4.00
CA LEU A 321 15.00 -7.93 -4.72
C LEU A 321 16.40 -8.58 -4.68
N ASN A 322 16.67 -9.40 -3.66
CA ASN A 322 17.89 -10.22 -3.60
C ASN A 322 17.96 -11.34 -4.67
N ARG A 323 16.91 -11.54 -5.48
CA ARG A 323 16.95 -12.49 -6.63
C ARG A 323 17.60 -11.85 -7.86
N ALA A 324 17.62 -10.52 -7.92
CA ALA A 324 18.17 -9.76 -9.04
C ALA A 324 18.86 -8.47 -8.55
N PRO A 325 19.94 -8.57 -7.75
CA PRO A 325 20.59 -7.43 -7.12
C PRO A 325 21.13 -6.44 -8.16
N GLU A 326 21.82 -6.91 -9.20
CA GLU A 326 22.38 -6.06 -10.26
C GLU A 326 21.28 -5.32 -11.05
N GLU A 327 20.22 -6.02 -11.46
CA GLU A 327 19.08 -5.41 -12.16
C GLU A 327 18.39 -4.35 -11.28
N THR A 328 18.18 -4.67 -9.99
CA THR A 328 17.56 -3.75 -9.03
C THR A 328 18.42 -2.51 -8.81
N LEU A 329 19.73 -2.67 -8.58
CA LEU A 329 20.65 -1.55 -8.38
C LEU A 329 20.78 -0.70 -9.65
N ASN A 330 20.83 -1.32 -10.84
CA ASN A 330 20.86 -0.61 -12.11
C ASN A 330 19.57 0.20 -12.33
N TRP A 331 18.42 -0.37 -12.02
CA TRP A 331 17.15 0.36 -12.06
C TRP A 331 17.15 1.52 -11.05
N ALA A 332 17.55 1.30 -9.80
CA ALA A 332 17.61 2.35 -8.78
C ALA A 332 18.57 3.48 -9.19
N ASN A 333 19.73 3.14 -9.76
CA ASN A 333 20.69 4.09 -10.34
C ASN A 333 20.08 4.91 -11.48
N GLN A 334 19.18 4.33 -12.29
CA GLN A 334 18.52 5.06 -13.37
C GLN A 334 17.45 6.02 -12.84
N VAL A 335 16.66 5.59 -11.85
CA VAL A 335 15.65 6.43 -11.20
C VAL A 335 16.32 7.61 -10.49
N SER A 336 17.44 7.37 -9.81
CA SER A 336 18.17 8.41 -9.08
C SER A 336 18.88 9.44 -9.96
N LYS A 337 18.81 9.32 -11.30
CA LYS A 337 19.28 10.36 -12.22
C LYS A 337 18.27 11.49 -12.42
N TRP A 338 17.01 11.28 -12.05
CA TRP A 338 16.00 12.33 -12.09
C TRP A 338 16.12 13.25 -10.88
N GLU A 339 15.80 14.52 -11.07
CA GLU A 339 15.85 15.52 -10.02
C GLU A 339 14.50 15.58 -9.28
N PHE A 340 14.14 14.59 -8.46
CA PHE A 340 12.97 14.68 -7.58
C PHE A 340 13.37 15.15 -6.18
N ASN A 341 12.44 15.84 -5.49
CA ASN A 341 12.58 16.22 -4.08
C ASN A 341 11.40 15.73 -3.22
N ARG A 342 10.47 15.00 -3.83
CA ARG A 342 9.26 14.48 -3.21
C ARG A 342 8.98 13.08 -3.73
N ILE A 343 8.66 12.15 -2.82
CA ILE A 343 8.24 10.79 -3.14
C ILE A 343 6.82 10.58 -2.61
N ILE A 344 5.94 10.00 -3.41
CA ILE A 344 4.60 9.57 -3.02
C ILE A 344 4.53 8.06 -3.20
N PRO A 345 4.73 7.27 -2.14
CA PRO A 345 4.53 5.82 -2.17
C PRO A 345 3.05 5.46 -2.13
N CYS A 346 2.72 4.20 -2.43
CA CYS A 346 1.34 3.72 -2.31
C CYS A 346 0.97 3.30 -0.87
N HIS A 347 1.95 3.15 0.02
CA HIS A 347 1.77 2.72 1.41
C HIS A 347 2.49 3.65 2.40
N PHE A 348 2.09 3.59 3.68
CA PHE A 348 2.71 4.31 4.82
C PHE A 348 2.79 5.83 4.64
N ASP A 349 3.95 6.46 4.88
CA ASP A 349 4.09 7.93 4.89
C ASP A 349 3.89 8.55 3.49
N SER A 350 3.31 9.75 3.43
CA SER A 350 3.20 10.52 2.18
C SER A 350 2.69 11.95 2.42
N PRO A 351 3.22 12.95 1.70
CA PRO A 351 4.40 12.86 0.82
C PRO A 351 5.69 12.76 1.65
N ILE A 352 6.71 12.10 1.11
CA ILE A 352 8.04 12.01 1.72
C ILE A 352 8.95 13.03 1.03
N MET A 353 9.54 13.93 1.81
CA MET A 353 10.55 14.85 1.30
C MET A 353 11.90 14.15 1.27
N ALA A 354 12.39 13.83 0.08
CA ALA A 354 13.63 13.08 -0.09
C ALA A 354 14.30 13.34 -1.44
N THR A 355 15.62 13.20 -1.46
CA THR A 355 16.45 13.39 -2.64
C THR A 355 16.69 12.09 -3.42
N PRO A 356 17.20 12.16 -4.66
CA PRO A 356 17.56 10.99 -5.44
C PRO A 356 18.66 10.14 -4.80
N GLU A 357 19.58 10.77 -4.06
CA GLU A 357 20.63 10.09 -3.31
C GLU A 357 20.04 9.27 -2.15
N GLN A 358 19.11 9.86 -1.38
CA GLN A 358 18.43 9.14 -0.29
C GLN A 358 17.60 7.97 -0.83
N PHE A 359 16.92 8.14 -1.96
CA PHE A 359 16.23 7.05 -2.65
C PHE A 359 17.22 5.94 -3.03
N ARG A 360 18.36 6.28 -3.65
CA ARG A 360 19.34 5.27 -4.08
C ARG A 360 20.01 4.55 -2.90
N GLN A 361 20.29 5.28 -1.82
CA GLN A 361 20.89 4.74 -0.61
C GLN A 361 20.03 3.64 0.02
N ALA A 362 18.70 3.73 -0.06
CA ALA A 362 17.79 2.72 0.45
C ALA A 362 17.95 1.34 -0.22
N PHE A 363 18.60 1.26 -1.40
CA PHE A 363 18.91 0.00 -2.09
C PHE A 363 20.30 -0.56 -1.78
N SER A 364 21.10 0.12 -0.95
CA SER A 364 22.49 -0.30 -0.62
C SER A 364 22.57 -1.64 0.12
N PHE A 365 21.47 -2.18 0.65
CA PHE A 365 21.42 -3.51 1.26
C PHE A 365 21.84 -4.64 0.30
N LEU A 366 21.78 -4.40 -1.02
CA LEU A 366 22.22 -5.31 -2.09
C LEU A 366 23.73 -5.25 -2.40
N GLU A 367 24.48 -4.34 -1.77
CA GLU A 367 25.92 -4.12 -2.01
C GLU A 367 26.77 -4.82 -0.94
N LYS A 368 27.96 -5.34 -1.32
CA LYS A 368 28.82 -6.12 -0.40
C LYS A 368 29.36 -5.32 0.80
N ASN A 369 29.71 -4.06 0.58
CA ASN A 369 30.38 -3.21 1.58
C ASN A 369 29.47 -2.07 2.07
N SER A 370 28.15 -2.24 2.03
CA SER A 370 27.27 -1.22 2.59
C SER A 370 27.36 -1.24 4.11
N HIS A 371 27.83 -0.11 4.66
CA HIS A 371 27.75 0.22 6.08
C HIS A 371 26.50 1.06 6.40
N TYR A 372 25.66 1.34 5.40
CA TYR A 372 24.46 2.13 5.57
C TYR A 372 23.28 1.23 5.95
N ASP A 373 22.60 1.64 7.02
CA ASP A 373 21.18 1.40 7.22
C ASP A 373 20.73 -0.06 7.21
N LEU A 374 21.48 -0.93 7.90
CA LEU A 374 21.04 -2.30 8.16
C LEU A 374 20.04 -2.29 9.32
N LEU A 375 18.80 -2.66 9.00
CA LEU A 375 17.81 -3.04 10.01
C LEU A 375 18.37 -4.20 10.85
N PRO A 376 18.02 -4.32 12.15
CA PRO A 376 18.61 -5.32 13.03
C PRO A 376 18.43 -6.74 12.48
N GLU A 377 19.52 -7.51 12.37
CA GLU A 377 19.52 -8.85 11.76
C GLU A 377 18.56 -9.81 12.46
N SER A 378 18.38 -9.67 13.78
CA SER A 378 17.44 -10.48 14.57
C SER A 378 15.99 -10.36 14.09
N GLU A 379 15.60 -9.25 13.46
CA GLU A 379 14.23 -9.08 12.95
C GLU A 379 14.00 -9.80 11.61
N PHE A 380 15.04 -10.31 10.96
CA PHE A 380 14.93 -11.04 9.70
C PHE A 380 14.77 -12.55 9.87
N GLU A 381 14.86 -13.09 11.10
CA GLU A 381 14.89 -14.53 11.36
C GLU A 381 13.76 -15.27 10.65
N LEU A 382 12.50 -14.87 10.86
CA LEU A 382 11.36 -15.51 10.18
C LEU A 382 11.41 -15.35 8.65
N LEU A 383 11.85 -14.19 8.14
CA LEU A 383 11.92 -13.97 6.69
C LEU A 383 13.01 -14.85 6.06
N LEU A 384 14.11 -15.09 6.77
CA LEU A 384 15.18 -16.00 6.36
C LEU A 384 14.71 -17.46 6.43
N GLU A 385 14.00 -17.86 7.49
CA GLU A 385 13.37 -19.20 7.57
C GLU A 385 12.42 -19.45 6.39
N ILE A 386 11.56 -18.47 6.06
CA ILE A 386 10.65 -18.54 4.90
C ILE A 386 11.46 -18.66 3.61
N ASN A 387 12.50 -17.84 3.43
CA ASN A 387 13.37 -17.90 2.25
C ASN A 387 13.99 -19.29 2.09
N ASP A 388 14.51 -19.87 3.18
CA ASP A 388 15.14 -21.19 3.17
C ASP A 388 14.15 -22.30 2.84
N LEU A 389 12.93 -22.22 3.37
CA LEU A 389 11.85 -23.14 3.00
C LEU A 389 11.50 -23.03 1.51
N LEU A 390 11.29 -21.81 0.99
CA LEU A 390 10.97 -21.58 -0.42
C LEU A 390 12.07 -22.10 -1.34
N ASN A 391 13.34 -21.92 -0.98
CA ASN A 391 14.50 -22.44 -1.72
C ASN A 391 14.57 -23.97 -1.64
N LYS A 392 14.40 -24.55 -0.46
CA LYS A 392 14.40 -26.00 -0.23
C LYS A 392 13.35 -26.71 -1.10
N PHE A 393 12.17 -26.11 -1.22
CA PHE A 393 11.07 -26.62 -2.05
C PHE A 393 11.11 -26.13 -3.50
N LYS A 394 12.14 -25.36 -3.90
CA LYS A 394 12.31 -24.79 -5.25
C LYS A 394 11.09 -23.98 -5.73
N ILE A 395 10.38 -23.35 -4.81
CA ILE A 395 9.21 -22.50 -5.09
C ILE A 395 9.66 -21.16 -5.66
N THR A 396 10.78 -20.62 -5.16
CA THR A 396 11.41 -19.39 -5.66
C THR A 396 12.85 -19.67 -6.10
N PRO A 397 13.40 -18.89 -7.06
CA PRO A 397 14.83 -18.90 -7.32
C PRO A 397 15.64 -18.52 -6.07
N PRO A 398 16.83 -19.09 -5.87
CA PRO A 398 17.68 -18.71 -4.74
C PRO A 398 18.14 -17.25 -4.83
N SER A 399 18.45 -16.66 -3.69
CA SER A 399 19.08 -15.33 -3.64
C SER A 399 20.43 -15.34 -4.36
N LYS A 400 20.72 -14.26 -5.08
CA LYS A 400 22.03 -14.04 -5.69
C LYS A 400 22.97 -13.32 -4.70
N PRO A 401 24.29 -13.46 -4.84
CA PRO A 401 25.24 -12.71 -4.04
C PRO A 401 25.02 -11.20 -4.18
N LYS A 402 25.27 -10.46 -3.10
CA LYS A 402 25.39 -8.99 -3.14
C LYS A 402 26.43 -8.59 -4.18
N VAL A 403 26.23 -7.43 -4.82
CA VAL A 403 27.11 -6.91 -5.88
C VAL A 403 28.27 -6.14 -5.27
#